data_AF-T0IDG3-F1
#
_entry.id   AF-T0IDG3-F1
#
_cell.length_a   1.000
_cell.length_b   1.000
_cell.length_c   1.000
_cell.angle_alpha   90.00
_cell.angle_beta   90.00
_cell.angle_gamma   90.00
#
_symmetry.space_group_name_H-M   'P 1'
#
loop_
_entity.id
_entity.type
_entity.pdbx_description
1 polymer ?
#
loop_
_entity_poly.entity_id
_entity_poly.type
_entity_poly.pdbx_seq_one_letter_code
_entity_poly.pdbx_strand_id
1 'polypeptide(L)'
;MTMALTPDQLLAQRAELDKQIAVSNLPGLKAFKAALASGKVATLADDLAALLPQLASDNTMGTPFQQATALISVVRGVTDMFDREVERVQALADAQTGPAAE
;
A
#
# COMPACT_ATOMS: atom_id res chain seq x y z
N MET A 1 -0.74 -36.02 -26.70
CA MET A 1 0.46 -35.18 -26.56
C MET A 1 0.03 -33.83 -26.02
N THR A 2 0.31 -33.54 -24.76
CA THR A 2 0.10 -32.18 -24.24
C THR A 2 1.25 -31.33 -24.80
N MET A 3 0.96 -30.40 -25.70
CA MET A 3 1.99 -29.44 -26.14
C MET A 3 2.40 -28.61 -24.93
N ALA A 4 3.71 -28.55 -24.67
CA ALA A 4 4.26 -27.64 -23.67
C ALA A 4 4.00 -26.19 -24.11
N LEU A 5 3.62 -25.33 -23.16
CA LEU A 5 3.40 -23.91 -23.40
C LEU A 5 4.69 -23.22 -23.84
N THR A 6 4.59 -22.22 -24.70
CA THR A 6 5.71 -21.34 -25.03
C THR A 6 6.07 -20.43 -23.84
N PRO A 7 7.29 -19.86 -23.80
CA PRO A 7 7.66 -18.88 -22.79
C PRO A 7 6.66 -17.71 -22.67
N ASP A 8 6.18 -17.16 -23.79
CA ASP A 8 5.21 -16.06 -23.79
C ASP A 8 3.86 -16.49 -23.19
N GLN A 9 3.41 -17.71 -23.48
CA GLN A 9 2.19 -18.26 -22.89
C GLN A 9 2.32 -18.46 -21.38
N LEU A 10 3.50 -18.87 -20.90
CA LEU A 10 3.78 -18.97 -19.46
C LEU A 10 3.78 -17.60 -18.78
N LEU A 11 4.34 -16.57 -19.43
CA LEU A 11 4.32 -15.20 -18.91
C LEU A 11 2.89 -14.64 -18.86
N ALA A 12 2.07 -14.89 -19.88
CA ALA A 12 0.67 -14.49 -19.89
C ALA A 12 -0.14 -15.18 -18.77
N GLN A 13 0.06 -16.49 -18.58
CA GLN A 13 -0.58 -17.23 -17.48
C GLN A 13 -0.14 -16.71 -16.11
N ARG A 14 1.15 -16.41 -15.94
CA ARG A 14 1.66 -15.80 -14.70
C ARG A 14 0.99 -14.46 -14.44
N ALA A 15 0.91 -13.57 -15.44
CA ALA A 15 0.31 -12.26 -15.28
C ALA A 15 -1.18 -12.36 -14.88
N GLU A 16 -1.90 -13.37 -15.38
CA GLU A 16 -3.28 -13.63 -15.01
C GLU A 16 -3.39 -14.19 -13.58
N LEU A 17 -2.54 -15.15 -13.21
CA LEU A 17 -2.45 -15.65 -11.84
C LEU A 17 -2.12 -14.54 -10.84
N ASP A 18 -1.20 -13.63 -11.17
CA ASP A 18 -0.83 -12.50 -10.33
C ASP A 18 -2.03 -11.56 -10.08
N LYS A 19 -2.89 -11.33 -11.09
CA LYS A 19 -4.15 -10.57 -10.91
C LYS A 19 -5.12 -11.30 -9.98
N GLN A 20 -5.32 -12.60 -10.17
CA GLN A 20 -6.22 -13.40 -9.35
C GLN A 20 -5.77 -13.45 -7.89
N ILE A 21 -4.47 -13.60 -7.66
CA ILE A 21 -3.86 -13.53 -6.32
C ILE A 21 -4.07 -12.14 -5.72
N ALA A 22 -3.83 -11.06 -6.48
CA ALA A 22 -4.04 -9.70 -6.00
C ALA A 22 -5.50 -9.48 -5.55
N VAL A 23 -6.48 -9.82 -6.39
CA VAL A 23 -7.91 -9.71 -6.05
C VAL A 23 -8.27 -10.57 -4.83
N SER A 24 -7.73 -11.79 -4.74
CA SER A 24 -7.96 -12.67 -3.58
C SER A 24 -7.38 -12.10 -2.28
N ASN A 25 -6.30 -11.31 -2.36
CA ASN A 25 -5.68 -10.64 -1.21
C ASN A 25 -6.36 -9.33 -0.81
N LEU A 26 -7.30 -8.82 -1.61
CA LEU A 26 -7.98 -7.54 -1.37
C LEU A 26 -8.62 -7.42 0.03
N PRO A 27 -9.31 -8.44 0.60
CA PRO A 27 -9.83 -8.36 1.96
C PRO A 27 -8.72 -8.16 3.00
N GLY A 28 -7.57 -8.81 2.81
CA GLY A 28 -6.39 -8.64 3.66
C GLY A 28 -5.84 -7.22 3.56
N LEU A 29 -5.67 -6.68 2.35
CA LEU A 29 -5.23 -5.30 2.13
C LEU A 29 -6.17 -4.28 2.80
N LYS A 30 -7.49 -4.49 2.70
CA LYS A 30 -8.50 -3.66 3.39
C LYS A 30 -8.37 -3.75 4.91
N ALA A 31 -8.10 -4.94 5.45
CA ALA A 31 -7.88 -5.12 6.88
C ALA A 31 -6.60 -4.41 7.36
N PHE A 32 -5.51 -4.45 6.57
CA PHE A 32 -4.29 -3.69 6.86
C PHE A 32 -4.54 -2.18 6.84
N LYS A 33 -5.23 -1.66 5.81
CA LYS A 33 -5.65 -0.26 5.75
C LYS A 33 -6.47 0.14 6.97
N ALA A 34 -7.47 -0.67 7.35
CA ALA A 34 -8.29 -0.41 8.53
C ALA A 34 -7.46 -0.40 9.81
N ALA A 35 -6.51 -1.33 9.96
CA ALA A 35 -5.61 -1.37 11.10
C ALA A 35 -4.74 -0.11 11.20
N LEU A 36 -4.15 0.35 10.08
CA LEU A 36 -3.35 1.57 10.02
C LEU A 36 -4.16 2.83 10.34
N ALA A 37 -5.41 2.88 9.87
CA ALA A 37 -6.37 3.95 10.16
C ALA A 37 -6.93 3.90 11.59
N SER A 38 -6.55 2.91 12.39
CA SER A 38 -7.03 2.71 13.75
C SER A 38 -5.87 2.67 14.76
N GLY A 39 -6.19 2.89 16.03
CA GLY A 39 -5.21 2.79 17.12
C GLY A 39 -4.11 3.86 17.06
N LYS A 40 -2.94 3.53 17.60
CA LYS A 40 -1.84 4.50 17.82
C LYS A 40 -1.13 4.92 16.54
N VAL A 41 -1.14 4.10 15.49
CA VAL A 41 -0.48 4.45 14.22
C VAL A 41 -1.21 5.58 13.51
N ALA A 42 -2.54 5.62 13.62
CA ALA A 42 -3.39 6.61 12.96
C ALA A 42 -3.04 8.06 13.34
N THR A 43 -2.64 8.30 14.59
CA THR A 43 -2.30 9.64 15.09
C THR A 43 -0.80 9.90 15.19
N LEU A 44 0.03 8.87 15.11
CA LEU A 44 1.47 8.96 15.40
C LEU A 44 2.20 10.05 14.61
N ALA A 45 1.91 10.16 13.30
CA ALA A 45 2.57 11.17 12.47
C ALA A 45 2.24 12.61 12.90
N ASP A 46 0.99 12.85 13.27
CA ASP A 46 0.52 14.17 13.69
C ASP A 46 0.95 14.48 15.13
N ASP A 47 0.92 13.49 16.01
CA ASP A 47 1.43 13.57 17.38
C ASP A 47 2.93 13.94 17.37
N LEU A 48 3.73 13.29 16.51
CA LEU A 48 5.16 13.62 16.35
C LEU A 48 5.37 15.00 15.71
N ALA A 49 4.56 15.36 14.73
CA ALA A 49 4.63 16.68 14.09
C ALA A 49 4.39 17.81 15.10
N ALA A 50 3.45 17.62 16.04
CA ALA A 50 3.18 18.57 17.12
C ALA A 50 4.35 18.73 18.11
N LEU A 51 5.23 17.72 18.22
CA LEU A 51 6.41 17.75 19.07
C LEU A 51 7.65 18.36 18.39
N LEU A 52 7.66 18.49 17.05
CA LEU A 52 8.81 19.04 16.30
C LEU A 52 9.30 20.41 16.80
N PRO A 53 8.45 21.37 17.20
CA PRO A 53 8.90 22.66 17.72
C PRO A 53 9.75 22.59 19.00
N GLN A 54 9.77 21.43 19.68
CA GLN A 54 10.63 21.20 20.85
C GLN A 54 12.06 20.82 20.47
N LEU A 55 12.34 20.53 19.20
CA LEU A 55 13.65 20.18 18.68
C LEU A 55 14.26 21.37 17.94
N ALA A 56 15.59 21.52 18.04
CA ALA A 56 16.30 22.46 17.18
C ALA A 56 16.10 22.04 15.71
N SER A 57 15.70 22.98 14.85
CA SER A 57 15.41 22.75 13.44
C SER A 57 16.69 22.56 12.62
N ASP A 58 17.42 21.49 12.91
CA ASP A 58 18.63 21.09 12.22
C ASP A 58 18.33 19.91 11.29
N ASN A 59 18.45 20.13 9.98
CA ASN A 59 18.20 19.11 8.96
C ASN A 59 19.43 18.27 8.61
N THR A 60 20.52 18.40 9.36
CA THR A 60 21.70 17.55 9.20
C THR A 60 21.32 16.09 9.43
N MET A 61 21.84 15.18 8.61
CA MET A 61 21.55 13.76 8.73
C MET A 61 21.92 13.24 10.13
N GLY A 62 21.00 12.52 10.78
CA GLY A 62 21.22 11.93 12.09
C GLY A 62 20.89 12.85 13.27
N THR A 63 20.46 14.09 13.03
CA THR A 63 19.94 14.94 14.11
C THR A 63 18.55 14.45 14.55
N PRO A 64 18.14 14.72 15.79
CA PRO A 64 16.80 14.36 16.27
C PRO A 64 15.67 14.92 15.40
N PHE A 65 15.81 16.16 14.92
CA PHE A 65 14.82 16.79 14.05
C PHE A 65 14.71 16.09 12.69
N GLN A 66 15.84 15.77 12.06
CA GLN A 66 15.86 15.03 10.80
C GLN A 66 15.31 13.60 10.96
N GLN A 67 15.62 12.92 12.07
CA GLN A 67 15.09 11.59 12.35
C GLN A 67 13.57 11.60 12.60
N ALA A 68 13.06 12.58 13.35
CA ALA A 68 11.63 12.73 13.60
C ALA A 68 10.84 13.01 12.30
N THR A 69 11.36 13.90 11.45
CA THR A 69 10.75 14.19 10.13
C THR A 69 10.79 13.00 9.18
N ALA A 70 11.86 12.20 9.21
CA ALA A 70 11.93 10.94 8.47
C ALA A 70 10.87 9.93 8.95
N LEU A 71 10.70 9.77 10.27
CA LEU A 71 9.69 8.87 10.82
C LEU A 71 8.26 9.30 10.44
N ILE A 72 7.95 10.59 10.56
CA ILE A 72 6.65 11.16 10.12
C ILE A 72 6.40 10.82 8.64
N SER A 73 7.43 10.98 7.80
CA SER A 73 7.33 10.69 6.37
C SER A 73 7.07 9.22 6.08
N VAL A 74 7.72 8.30 6.81
CA VAL A 74 7.50 6.85 6.69
C VAL A 74 6.08 6.48 7.09
N VAL A 75 5.58 6.96 8.23
CA VAL A 75 4.23 6.63 8.72
C VAL A 75 3.16 7.09 7.72
N ARG A 76 3.27 8.32 7.22
CA ARG A 76 2.37 8.84 6.18
C ARG A 76 2.50 8.07 4.88
N GLY A 77 3.73 7.83 4.42
CA GLY A 77 3.99 7.11 3.17
C GLY A 77 3.47 5.66 3.17
N VAL A 78 3.58 4.94 4.29
CA VAL A 78 3.02 3.59 4.42
C VAL A 78 1.50 3.60 4.34
N THR A 79 0.85 4.58 4.98
CA THR A 79 -0.61 4.72 4.93
C THR A 79 -1.07 5.00 3.49
N ASP A 80 -0.47 5.97 2.83
CA ASP A 80 -0.76 6.31 1.42
C ASP A 80 -0.50 5.13 0.47
N MET A 81 0.55 4.34 0.73
CA MET A 81 0.89 3.17 -0.08
C MET A 81 -0.23 2.11 -0.02
N PHE A 82 -0.74 1.80 1.17
CA PHE A 82 -1.84 0.83 1.31
C PHE A 82 -3.16 1.37 0.76
N ASP A 83 -3.42 2.67 0.87
CA ASP A 83 -4.59 3.30 0.26
C ASP A 83 -4.59 3.12 -1.25
N ARG A 84 -3.50 3.48 -1.93
CA ARG A 84 -3.36 3.31 -3.38
C ARG A 84 -3.41 1.86 -3.82
N GLU A 85 -2.83 0.95 -3.05
CA GLU A 85 -2.84 -0.47 -3.37
C GLU A 85 -4.25 -1.06 -3.26
N VAL A 86 -5.01 -0.68 -2.23
CA VAL A 86 -6.43 -1.06 -2.12
C VAL A 86 -7.23 -0.52 -3.31
N GLU A 87 -7.05 0.75 -3.69
CA GLU A 87 -7.73 1.34 -4.86
C GLU A 87 -7.39 0.60 -6.16
N ARG A 88 -6.10 0.34 -6.40
CA ARG A 88 -5.63 -0.37 -7.60
C ARG A 88 -6.22 -1.78 -7.69
N VAL A 89 -6.21 -2.54 -6.59
CA VAL A 89 -6.71 -3.92 -6.58
C VAL A 89 -8.24 -3.96 -6.60
N GLN A 90 -8.92 -3.00 -5.97
CA GLN A 90 -10.37 -2.86 -6.09
C GLN A 90 -10.77 -2.60 -7.55
N ALA A 91 -10.07 -1.73 -8.27
CA ALA A 91 -10.32 -1.50 -9.69
C ALA A 91 -10.13 -2.77 -10.55
N LEU A 92 -9.15 -3.63 -10.21
CA LEU A 92 -8.99 -4.93 -10.85
C LEU A 92 -10.16 -5.88 -10.56
N ALA A 93 -10.64 -5.90 -9.33
CA ALA A 93 -11.78 -6.73 -8.93
C ALA A 93 -13.07 -6.26 -9.63
N ASP A 94 -13.32 -4.95 -9.68
CA ASP A 94 -14.49 -4.35 -10.32
C ASP A 94 -14.51 -4.65 -11.84
N ALA A 95 -13.34 -4.56 -12.48
CA ALA A 95 -13.19 -4.90 -13.90
C ALA A 95 -13.48 -6.37 -14.22
N GLN A 96 -13.30 -7.30 -13.28
CA GLN A 96 -13.64 -8.71 -13.45
C GLN A 96 -15.14 -8.97 -13.39
N THR A 97 -15.90 -8.12 -12.69
CA THR A 97 -17.36 -8.26 -12.58
C THR A 97 -18.14 -7.70 -13.76
N GLY A 98 -17.53 -6.83 -14.58
CA GLY A 98 -18.16 -6.22 -15.76
C GLY A 98 -19.40 -5.36 -15.45
N PRO A 99 -19.89 -4.54 -16.39
CA PRO A 99 -21.24 -4.00 -16.25
C PRO A 99 -22.19 -5.19 -16.34
N ALA A 100 -23.08 -5.35 -15.36
CA ALA A 100 -24.17 -6.31 -15.46
C ALA A 100 -24.85 -6.08 -16.82
N ALA A 101 -24.89 -7.14 -17.64
CA ALA A 101 -25.44 -7.10 -18.98
C ALA A 101 -26.86 -6.53 -18.94
N GLU A 102 -27.06 -5.36 -19.54
CA GLU A 102 -28.35 -4.88 -20.06
C GLU A 102 -28.59 -5.43 -21.46
#